data_AF-A0A177BCB8-F1
#
_entry.id   AF-A0A177BCB8-F1
#
_cell.length_a   1.000
_cell.length_b   1.000
_cell.length_c   1.000
_cell.angle_alpha   90.00
_cell.angle_beta   90.00
_cell.angle_gamma   90.00
#
_symmetry.space_group_name_H-M   'P 1'
#
loop_
_entity.id
_entity.type
_entity.pdbx_description
1 polymer ?
#
loop_
_entity_poly.entity_id
_entity_poly.type
_entity_poly.pdbx_seq_one_letter_code
_entity_poly.pdbx_strand_id
1 'polypeptide(L)'
;MSKDFFMRYYVGHRGKFGHEFLEFEIKGDGKIKYANNSNYKKETLIKKEAYISQSTIDEIIRIIKESQIVEENDEVWPEGNRIGTQELEIKLGNDHISFSTCKIAKISDTDKCK
;
A
#
# COMPACT_ATOMS: atom_id res chain seq x y z
N MET A 1 18.69 11.88 -3.00
CA MET A 1 18.12 10.71 -2.32
C MET A 1 16.66 10.50 -2.67
N SER A 2 15.81 11.54 -2.70
CA SER A 2 14.38 11.39 -2.98
C SER A 2 14.02 10.91 -4.39
N LYS A 3 14.82 11.16 -5.43
CA LYS A 3 14.48 10.75 -6.81
C LYS A 3 14.34 9.23 -7.01
N ASP A 4 15.03 8.44 -6.20
CA ASP A 4 14.98 6.96 -6.25
C ASP A 4 14.04 6.39 -5.18
N PHE A 5 12.94 7.09 -4.93
CA PHE A 5 11.87 6.67 -4.02
C PHE A 5 10.59 6.37 -4.79
N PHE A 6 9.95 5.26 -4.48
CA PHE A 6 8.60 4.91 -4.89
C PHE A 6 7.94 4.10 -3.78
N MET A 7 6.67 4.39 -3.52
CA MET A 7 5.83 3.59 -2.64
C MET A 7 4.45 3.44 -3.26
N ARG A 8 3.92 2.23 -3.28
CA ARG A 8 2.54 1.94 -3.63
C ARG A 8 1.93 1.05 -2.55
N TYR A 9 0.74 1.39 -2.12
CA TYR A 9 -0.05 0.54 -1.26
C TYR A 9 -1.42 0.33 -1.87
N TYR A 10 -1.85 -0.93 -1.89
CA TYR A 10 -3.15 -1.35 -2.36
C TYR A 10 -3.83 -2.21 -1.30
N VAL A 11 -5.12 -1.99 -1.11
CA VAL A 11 -5.99 -2.91 -0.39
C VAL A 11 -7.32 -3.01 -1.11
N GLY A 12 -7.77 -4.23 -1.38
CA GLY A 12 -9.02 -4.41 -2.11
C GLY A 12 -9.60 -5.79 -1.98
N HIS A 13 -10.87 -5.91 -2.35
CA HIS A 13 -11.58 -7.18 -2.40
C HIS A 13 -12.66 -7.15 -3.47
N ARG A 14 -12.97 -8.33 -4.02
CA ARG A 14 -14.08 -8.51 -4.96
C ARG A 14 -15.24 -9.18 -4.23
N GLY A 15 -16.20 -8.36 -3.80
CA GLY A 15 -17.41 -8.81 -3.12
C GLY A 15 -18.59 -9.00 -4.08
N LYS A 16 -19.76 -9.31 -3.51
CA LYS A 16 -21.03 -9.44 -4.24
C LYS A 16 -21.41 -8.17 -5.02
N PHE A 17 -20.94 -7.02 -4.55
CA PHE A 17 -21.28 -5.71 -5.10
C PHE A 17 -20.20 -5.13 -6.01
N GLY A 18 -19.25 -5.95 -6.46
CA GLY A 18 -18.16 -5.54 -7.35
C GLY A 18 -16.82 -5.42 -6.64
N HIS A 19 -15.92 -4.65 -7.23
CA HIS A 19 -14.55 -4.49 -6.77
C HIS A 19 -14.41 -3.22 -5.93
N GLU A 20 -14.18 -3.38 -4.63
CA GLU A 20 -13.88 -2.28 -3.73
C GLU A 20 -12.39 -2.25 -3.39
N PHE A 21 -11.77 -1.08 -3.45
CA PHE A 21 -10.35 -0.93 -3.17
C PHE A 21 -9.98 0.50 -2.73
N LEU A 22 -8.84 0.59 -2.06
CA LEU A 22 -8.11 1.82 -1.82
C LEU A 22 -6.68 1.61 -2.31
N GLU A 23 -6.16 2.56 -3.07
CA GLU A 23 -4.81 2.56 -3.57
C GLU A 23 -4.20 3.96 -3.48
N PHE A 24 -2.94 4.03 -3.09
CA PHE A 24 -2.14 5.23 -3.27
C PHE A 24 -0.74 4.92 -3.76
N GLU A 25 -0.19 5.85 -4.54
CA GLU A 25 1.15 5.83 -5.09
C GLU A 25 1.85 7.14 -4.72
N ILE A 26 3.08 7.07 -4.26
CA ILE A 26 3.93 8.21 -3.95
C ILE A 26 5.25 8.04 -4.71
N LYS A 27 5.62 9.06 -5.47
CA LYS A 27 6.87 9.10 -6.23
C LYS A 27 7.89 10.04 -5.58
N GLY A 28 9.16 9.78 -5.88
CA GLY A 28 10.29 10.58 -5.44
C GLY A 28 10.30 12.05 -5.90
N ASP A 29 9.52 12.37 -6.93
CA ASP A 29 9.28 13.75 -7.39
C ASP A 29 8.16 14.47 -6.60
N GLY A 30 7.59 13.81 -5.59
CA GLY A 30 6.51 14.32 -4.76
C GLY A 30 5.13 14.13 -5.34
N LYS A 31 4.99 13.53 -6.53
CA LYS A 31 3.65 13.22 -7.08
C LYS A 31 2.99 12.12 -6.24
N ILE A 32 1.82 12.42 -5.69
CA ILE A 32 0.94 11.46 -5.05
C ILE A 32 -0.29 11.22 -5.92
N LYS A 33 -0.69 9.96 -6.06
CA LYS A 33 -1.97 9.57 -6.63
C LYS A 33 -2.75 8.77 -5.59
N TYR A 34 -4.04 9.02 -5.52
CA TYR A 34 -4.97 8.33 -4.64
C TYR A 34 -6.18 7.89 -5.44
N ALA A 35 -6.58 6.63 -5.26
CA ALA A 35 -7.79 6.05 -5.81
C ALA A 35 -8.55 5.31 -4.71
N ASN A 36 -9.85 5.60 -4.58
CA ASN A 36 -10.72 4.87 -3.67
C ASN A 36 -12.04 4.56 -4.35
N ASN A 37 -12.35 3.27 -4.43
CA ASN A 37 -13.61 2.73 -4.90
C ASN A 37 -14.31 2.00 -3.75
N SER A 38 -15.15 2.71 -3.00
CA SER A 38 -16.09 2.11 -2.08
C SER A 38 -17.47 2.19 -2.72
N ASN A 39 -18.06 1.06 -3.11
CA ASN A 39 -19.39 1.01 -3.75
C ASN A 39 -20.54 1.37 -2.78
N TYR A 40 -20.20 2.02 -1.66
CA TYR A 40 -21.11 2.57 -0.69
C TYR A 40 -21.92 3.73 -1.32
N LYS A 41 -23.25 3.61 -1.24
CA LYS A 41 -24.20 4.67 -1.65
C LYS A 41 -24.08 5.20 -3.09
N LYS A 42 -23.55 4.39 -4.02
CA LYS A 42 -23.32 4.77 -5.44
C LYS A 42 -22.31 5.93 -5.61
N GLU A 43 -21.40 6.11 -4.65
CA GLU A 43 -20.30 7.05 -4.87
C GLU A 43 -19.43 6.57 -6.03
N THR A 44 -19.04 7.51 -6.89
CA THR A 44 -18.15 7.25 -8.02
C THR A 44 -16.71 7.14 -7.52
N LEU A 45 -15.90 6.34 -8.23
CA LEU A 45 -14.46 6.18 -7.98
C LEU A 45 -13.78 7.54 -7.75
N ILE A 46 -13.28 7.75 -6.54
CA ILE A 46 -12.57 8.96 -6.15
C ILE A 46 -11.13 8.83 -6.66
N LYS A 47 -10.71 9.73 -7.54
CA LYS A 47 -9.32 9.88 -7.97
C LYS A 47 -8.82 11.27 -7.64
N LYS A 48 -7.66 11.34 -6.99
CA LYS A 48 -6.98 12.59 -6.66
C LYS A 48 -5.50 12.48 -6.99
N GLU A 49 -4.95 13.56 -7.51
CA GLU A 49 -3.51 13.72 -7.67
C GLU A 49 -3.08 15.04 -7.02
N ALA A 50 -1.92 15.04 -6.39
CA ALA A 50 -1.33 16.23 -5.79
C ALA A 50 0.20 16.12 -5.80
N TYR A 51 0.86 17.20 -5.40
CA TYR A 51 2.28 17.20 -5.07
C TYR A 51 2.46 17.48 -3.59
N ILE A 52 3.30 16.69 -2.93
CA ILE A 52 3.69 16.88 -1.53
C ILE A 52 5.07 17.54 -1.46
N SER A 53 5.37 18.19 -0.33
CA SER A 53 6.67 18.80 -0.13
C SER A 53 7.76 17.75 0.08
N GLN A 54 9.01 18.15 -0.16
CA GLN A 54 10.17 17.29 0.10
C GLN A 54 10.22 16.82 1.57
N SER A 55 9.84 17.68 2.52
CA SER A 55 9.77 17.30 3.94
C SER A 55 8.79 16.16 4.22
N THR A 56 7.67 16.07 3.49
CA THR A 56 6.74 14.94 3.61
C THR A 56 7.34 13.66 3.06
N ILE A 57 8.06 13.73 1.94
CA ILE A 57 8.76 12.57 1.36
C ILE A 57 9.84 12.07 2.32
N ASP A 58 10.63 12.97 2.88
CA ASP A 58 11.71 12.63 3.82
C ASP A 58 11.15 11.94 5.08
N GLU A 59 9.99 12.40 5.58
CA GLU A 59 9.31 11.78 6.71
C GLU A 59 8.76 10.38 6.39
N ILE A 60 8.21 10.17 5.20
CA ILE A 60 7.77 8.84 4.76
C ILE A 60 8.98 7.89 4.68
N ILE A 61 10.10 8.35 4.13
CA ILE A 61 11.34 7.57 4.08
C ILE A 61 11.85 7.26 5.48
N ARG A 62 11.77 8.21 6.43
CA ARG A 62 12.13 7.98 7.84
C ARG A 62 11.29 6.86 8.45
N ILE A 63 9.97 6.89 8.27
CA ILE A 63 9.04 5.86 8.77
C ILE A 63 9.38 4.48 8.19
N ILE A 64 9.63 4.39 6.87
CA ILE A 64 9.98 3.12 6.20
C ILE A 64 11.29 2.53 6.76
N LYS A 65 12.29 3.38 7.00
CA LYS A 65 13.57 2.94 7.57
C LYS A 65 13.43 2.47 9.01
N GLU A 66 12.69 3.23 9.83
CA GLU A 66 12.46 2.88 11.23
C GLU A 66 11.64 1.60 11.41
N SER A 67 10.71 1.32 10.48
CA SER A 67 9.92 0.09 10.53
C SER A 67 10.68 -1.16 10.11
N GLN A 68 11.89 -1.03 9.54
CA GLN A 68 12.70 -2.14 9.00
C GLN A 68 11.96 -3.01 7.97
N ILE A 69 10.86 -2.50 7.39
CA ILE A 69 9.97 -3.28 6.51
C ILE A 69 10.67 -3.77 5.24
N VAL A 70 11.76 -3.11 4.83
CA VAL A 70 12.58 -3.51 3.68
C VAL A 70 13.43 -4.75 3.94
N GLU A 71 13.59 -5.15 5.20
CA GLU A 71 14.32 -6.35 5.63
C GLU A 71 13.40 -7.59 5.75
N GLU A 72 12.08 -7.39 5.62
CA GLU A 72 11.07 -8.44 5.75
C GLU A 72 10.83 -9.20 4.42
N ASN A 73 10.16 -10.36 4.53
CA ASN A 73 9.79 -11.19 3.39
C ASN A 73 8.39 -11.79 3.58
N ASP A 74 7.57 -11.78 2.53
CA ASP A 74 6.20 -12.27 2.52
C ASP A 74 6.05 -13.75 2.09
N GLU A 75 7.16 -14.48 1.86
CA GLU A 75 7.20 -15.88 1.44
C GLU A 75 6.28 -16.83 2.23
N VAL A 76 6.08 -16.53 3.52
CA VAL A 76 5.29 -17.34 4.46
C VAL A 76 3.96 -16.69 4.84
N TRP A 77 3.68 -15.50 4.30
CA TRP A 77 2.43 -14.79 4.56
C TRP A 77 1.24 -15.43 3.84
N PRO A 78 0.01 -15.30 4.37
CA PRO A 78 -1.15 -15.90 3.75
C PRO A 78 -1.48 -15.19 2.44
N GLU A 79 -1.71 -15.96 1.37
CA GLU A 79 -2.08 -15.39 0.08
C GLU A 79 -3.42 -14.64 0.11
N GLY A 80 -3.58 -13.69 -0.81
CA GLY A 80 -4.83 -12.98 -1.07
C GLY A 80 -6.02 -13.93 -1.23
N ASN A 81 -7.15 -13.60 -0.60
CA ASN A 81 -8.33 -14.46 -0.58
C ASN A 81 -9.62 -13.69 -0.89
N ARG A 82 -10.78 -14.35 -0.79
CA ARG A 82 -12.10 -13.73 -1.08
C ARG A 82 -12.44 -12.55 -0.18
N ILE A 83 -11.87 -12.48 1.02
CA ILE A 83 -12.05 -11.37 1.98
C ILE A 83 -11.26 -10.14 1.52
N GLY A 84 -10.12 -10.36 0.87
CA GLY A 84 -9.34 -9.31 0.22
C GLY A 84 -7.85 -9.63 0.12
N THR A 85 -7.16 -8.72 -0.56
CA THR A 85 -5.71 -8.71 -0.78
C THR A 85 -5.17 -7.35 -0.36
N GLN A 86 -3.98 -7.35 0.22
CA GLN A 86 -3.15 -6.18 0.46
C GLN A 86 -1.84 -6.33 -0.32
N GLU A 87 -1.38 -5.26 -0.93
CA GLU A 87 -0.09 -5.20 -1.60
C GLU A 87 0.67 -3.96 -1.13
N LEU A 88 1.97 -4.12 -0.89
CA LEU A 88 2.88 -3.04 -0.56
C LEU A 88 4.12 -3.15 -1.43
N GLU A 89 4.40 -2.13 -2.22
CA GLU A 89 5.61 -2.05 -3.03
C GLU A 89 6.40 -0.82 -2.62
N ILE A 90 7.68 -0.99 -2.32
CA ILE A 90 8.58 0.10 -1.93
C ILE A 90 9.89 -0.06 -2.70
N LYS A 91 10.31 1.01 -3.37
CA LYS A 91 11.67 1.15 -3.90
C LYS A 91 12.35 2.31 -3.20
N LEU A 92 13.53 2.07 -2.62
CA LEU A 92 14.31 3.05 -1.90
C LEU A 92 15.80 2.88 -2.23
N GLY A 93 16.32 3.70 -3.14
CA GLY A 93 17.69 3.57 -3.62
C GLY A 93 17.90 2.24 -4.35
N ASN A 94 18.70 1.36 -3.76
CA ASN A 94 18.97 0.01 -4.30
C ASN A 94 18.01 -1.05 -3.79
N ASP A 95 17.26 -0.76 -2.72
CA ASP A 95 16.34 -1.71 -2.12
C ASP A 95 14.99 -1.66 -2.86
N HIS A 96 14.42 -2.83 -3.14
CA HIS A 96 13.10 -2.97 -3.74
C HIS A 96 12.39 -4.17 -3.14
N ILE A 97 11.26 -3.93 -2.49
CA ILE A 97 10.35 -4.95 -1.96
C ILE A 97 8.99 -4.85 -2.64
N SER A 98 8.31 -5.98 -2.73
CA SER A 98 6.94 -6.08 -3.24
C SER A 98 6.24 -7.22 -2.51
N PHE A 99 5.44 -6.87 -1.50
CA PHE A 99 4.69 -7.82 -0.71
C PHE A 99 3.23 -7.96 -1.18
N SER A 100 2.68 -9.15 -1.02
CA SER A 100 1.28 -9.47 -1.23
C SER A 100 0.77 -10.40 -0.13
N THR A 101 -0.38 -10.06 0.47
CA THR A 101 -0.97 -10.87 1.54
C THR A 101 -2.49 -10.76 1.55
N CYS A 102 -3.14 -11.62 2.34
CA CYS A 102 -4.56 -11.50 2.62
C CYS A 102 -4.89 -10.22 3.39
N LYS A 103 -6.16 -9.83 3.40
CA LYS A 103 -6.61 -8.68 4.19
C LYS A 103 -6.49 -8.96 5.70
N ILE A 104 -5.62 -8.21 6.36
CA ILE A 104 -5.42 -8.16 7.81
C ILE A 104 -6.30 -7.04 8.38
N ALA A 105 -7.34 -7.40 9.15
CA ALA A 105 -8.26 -6.42 9.72
C ALA A 105 -7.97 -6.11 11.19
N LYS A 106 -7.33 -7.04 11.90
CA LYS A 106 -7.02 -6.95 13.33
C LYS A 106 -5.69 -7.62 13.62
N ILE A 107 -5.07 -7.27 14.75
CA ILE A 107 -3.82 -7.88 15.22
C ILE A 107 -3.98 -9.41 15.34
N SER A 108 -5.12 -9.92 15.84
CA SER A 108 -5.34 -11.37 15.93
C SER A 108 -5.33 -12.12 14.58
N ASP A 109 -5.42 -11.42 13.45
CA ASP A 109 -5.29 -12.06 12.14
C ASP A 109 -3.82 -12.33 11.77
N THR A 110 -2.86 -11.64 12.40
CA THR A 110 -1.43 -11.88 12.17
C THR A 110 -0.97 -13.22 12.70
N ASP A 111 -1.68 -13.81 13.68
CA ASP A 111 -1.40 -15.17 14.16
C ASP A 111 -1.55 -16.24 13.06
N LYS A 112 -2.23 -15.89 11.96
CA LYS A 112 -2.39 -16.75 10.78
C LYS A 112 -1.28 -16.53 9.75
N CYS A 113 -0.55 -15.42 9.86
CA CYS A 113 0.67 -15.14 9.09
C CYS A 113 1.83 -15.81 9.83
N LYS A 114 2.29 -16.95 9.32
CA LYS A 114 3.38 -17.71 9.93
C LYS A 114 4.72 -17.27 9.39
#